data_AF-K1U7U5-F1
#
_entry.id   AF-K1U7U5-F1
#
_cell.length_a   1.000
_cell.length_b   1.000
_cell.length_c   1.000
_cell.angle_alpha   90.00
_cell.angle_beta   90.00
_cell.angle_gamma   90.00
#
_symmetry.space_group_name_H-M   'P 1'
#
loop_
_entity.id
_entity.type
_entity.pdbx_description
1 polymer ?
#
loop_
_entity_poly.entity_id
_entity_poly.type
_entity_poly.pdbx_seq_one_letter_code
_entity_poly.pdbx_strand_id
1 'polypeptide(L)' 'MSKAKLQEIAEMKMPDLNAASLEAAMSMIAGTARSMGIVVEE' A
#
# COMPACT_ATOMS: atom_id res chain seq x y z
N MET A 1 -7.98 3.85 6.55
CA MET A 1 -7.52 2.65 5.80
C MET A 1 -6.49 1.94 6.64
N SER A 2 -6.72 0.66 7.00
CA SER A 2 -5.89 -0.09 7.95
C SER A 2 -4.68 -0.76 7.29
N LYS A 3 -3.65 -1.12 8.08
CA LYS A 3 -2.47 -1.88 7.60
C LYS A 3 -2.84 -3.21 6.92
N ALA A 4 -3.84 -3.92 7.45
CA ALA A 4 -4.32 -5.17 6.83
C ALA A 4 -4.84 -4.95 5.40
N LYS A 5 -5.56 -3.84 5.17
CA LYS A 5 -6.07 -3.54 3.83
C LYS A 5 -4.96 -3.10 2.88
N LEU A 6 -3.98 -2.36 3.37
CA LEU A 6 -2.77 -2.04 2.62
C LEU A 6 -2.03 -3.30 2.17
N GLN A 7 -1.92 -4.28 3.07
CA GLN A 7 -1.25 -5.54 2.78
C GLN A 7 -1.98 -6.33 1.70
N GLU A 8 -3.31 -6.51 1.81
CA GLU A 8 -4.10 -7.19 0.77
C GLU A 8 -3.94 -6.55 -0.61
N ILE A 9 -4.00 -5.21 -0.68
CA ILE A 9 -3.83 -4.47 -1.94
C ILE A 9 -2.40 -4.62 -2.46
N ALA A 10 -1.41 -4.58 -1.56
CA ALA A 10 0.00 -4.75 -1.91
C ALA A 10 0.27 -6.16 -2.45
N GLU A 11 -0.26 -7.21 -1.84
CA GLU A 11 -0.11 -8.60 -2.30
C GLU A 11 -0.78 -8.80 -3.67
N MET A 12 -2.01 -8.30 -3.83
CA MET A 12 -2.76 -8.40 -5.08
C MET A 12 -2.05 -7.68 -6.24
N LYS A 13 -1.45 -6.52 -5.96
CA LYS A 13 -0.84 -5.65 -6.97
C LYS A 13 0.67 -5.86 -7.10
N MET A 14 1.29 -6.66 -6.24
CA MET A 14 2.72 -6.97 -6.25
C MET A 14 3.28 -7.36 -7.64
N PRO A 15 2.61 -8.20 -8.45
CA PRO A 15 3.11 -8.51 -9.80
C PRO A 15 3.15 -7.30 -10.74
N ASP A 16 2.36 -6.25 -10.48
CA ASP A 16 2.33 -5.02 -11.26
C ASP A 16 3.24 -3.92 -10.70
N LEU A 17 3.73 -4.09 -9.47
CA LEU A 17 4.56 -3.11 -8.77
C LEU A 17 6.04 -3.42 -8.96
N ASN A 18 6.86 -2.38 -9.01
CA ASN A 18 8.32 -2.50 -9.01
C ASN A 18 8.91 -2.60 -7.59
N ALA A 19 8.09 -2.99 -6.61
CA ALA A 19 8.49 -3.03 -5.21
C ALA A 19 9.43 -4.21 -4.95
N ALA A 20 10.49 -3.98 -4.18
CA ALA A 20 11.44 -5.03 -3.78
C ALA A 20 10.92 -5.92 -2.63
N SER A 21 9.89 -5.47 -1.91
CA SER A 21 9.29 -6.18 -0.79
C SER A 21 7.83 -5.77 -0.59
N LEU A 22 7.08 -6.57 0.18
CA LEU A 22 5.70 -6.26 0.51
C LEU A 22 5.57 -4.96 1.31
N GLU A 23 6.48 -4.69 2.25
CA GLU A 23 6.52 -3.43 2.99
C GLU A 23 6.74 -2.22 2.07
N ALA A 24 7.61 -2.34 1.06
CA ALA A 24 7.84 -1.28 0.09
C ALA A 24 6.56 -1.04 -0.74
N ALA A 25 5.88 -2.10 -1.19
CA ALA A 25 4.60 -2.00 -1.89
C ALA A 25 3.52 -1.33 -1.02
N MET A 26 3.40 -1.71 0.26
CA MET A 26 2.49 -1.08 1.21
C MET A 26 2.80 0.41 1.40
N SER A 27 4.08 0.80 1.48
CA SER A 27 4.50 2.20 1.59
C SER A 27 4.12 3.01 0.35
N MET A 28 4.31 2.46 -0.85
CA MET A 28 3.89 3.09 -2.12
C MET A 28 2.38 3.32 -2.18
N ILE A 29 1.58 2.32 -1.79
CA ILE A 29 0.12 2.43 -1.76
C ILE A 29 -0.32 3.42 -0.68
N ALA A 30 0.32 3.41 0.50
CA ALA A 30 0.03 4.35 1.58
C ALA A 30 0.33 5.79 1.17
N GLY A 31 1.45 6.03 0.46
CA GLY A 31 1.77 7.34 -0.10
C GLY A 31 0.71 7.82 -1.10
N THR A 32 0.25 6.93 -1.97
CA THR A 32 -0.82 7.23 -2.93
C THR A 32 -2.14 7.55 -2.21
N ALA A 33 -2.52 6.76 -1.21
CA ALA A 33 -3.70 6.97 -0.39
C ALA A 33 -3.66 8.34 0.32
N ARG A 34 -2.51 8.71 0.91
CA ARG A 34 -2.30 10.01 1.55
C ARG A 34 -2.45 11.18 0.57
N SER A 35 -1.89 11.07 -0.64
CA SER A 35 -2.02 12.11 -1.68
C SER A 35 -3.47 12.30 -2.15
N MET A 36 -4.31 11.27 -2.04
CA MET A 36 -5.74 11.33 -2.34
C MET A 36 -6.58 11.78 -1.12
N GLY A 37 -5.96 12.13 0.01
CA GLY A 37 -6.64 12.53 1.24
C GLY A 37 -7.24 11.36 2.03
N ILE A 38 -6.88 10.12 1.72
CA ILE A 38 -7.31 8.94 2.47
C ILE A 38 -6.43 8.80 3.71
N VAL A 39 -7.04 8.85 4.88
CA VAL A 39 -6.35 8.62 6.15
C VAL A 39 -5.92 7.15 6.23
N VAL A 40 -4.63 6.93 6.36
CA VAL A 40 -4.05 5.62 6.65
C VAL A 40 -3.85 5.55 8.16
N GLU A 41 -4.64 4.71 8.80
CA GLU A 41 -4.57 4.45 10.24
C GLU A 41 -3.82 3.13 10.44
N GLU A 42 -3.11 3.02 11.56
CA GLU A 42 -2.28 1.85 11.85
C GLU A 42 -3.06 0.52 11.87
#